data_AF-A0A8S3SVS4-F1
#
_entry.id   AF-A0A8S3SVS4-F1
#
_cell.length_a   1.000
_cell.length_b   1.000
_cell.length_c   1.000
_cell.angle_alpha   90.00
_cell.angle_beta   90.00
_cell.angle_gamma   90.00
#
_symmetry.space_group_name_H-M   'P 1'
#
loop_
_entity.id
_entity.type
_entity.pdbx_description
1 polymer ?
#
loop_
_entity_poly.entity_id
_entity_poly.type
_entity_poly.pdbx_seq_one_letter_code
_entity_poly.pdbx_strand_id
1 'polypeptide(L)'
;MNTYQLKCAIVSDVDLQRSVLGVFSSDELSQVHLPPGMGVIANTDVAGLPGRHWVAFFCNRKNSLEVFDSFGYSEKELIVYFNKFMRNYAYIQSNEKDYKVSPLWMFYQNGGTLQGHKVLVLDDLMVESADSKELIHLLTVGIHHNSITLIQILHNLYCKGKAMRTASLNCHYFVLFRNYRDQLQIQTLGRQIFPGQSKYFLDAYKKATSVAYRPLIIDLNPHTDKTYQLTTDRGVGQTPIVYHSTE
;
A
#
# COMPACT_ATOMS: atom_id res chain seq x y z
N MET A 1 17.10 5.09 -2.41
CA MET A 1 17.02 5.92 -1.20
C MET A 1 18.19 5.53 -0.30
N ASN A 2 18.98 6.46 0.23
CA ASN A 2 20.15 6.14 1.07
C ASN A 2 19.86 6.34 2.57
N THR A 3 20.78 5.90 3.44
CA THR A 3 20.62 5.99 4.91
C THR A 3 20.33 7.41 5.39
N TYR A 4 20.97 8.43 4.81
CA TYR A 4 20.73 9.83 5.16
C TYR A 4 19.29 10.26 4.82
N GLN A 5 18.81 9.92 3.62
CA GLN A 5 17.44 10.22 3.19
C GLN A 5 16.39 9.56 4.09
N LEU A 6 16.61 8.31 4.50
CA LEU A 6 15.71 7.61 5.43
C LEU A 6 15.70 8.27 6.82
N LYS A 7 16.87 8.65 7.34
CA LYS A 7 16.97 9.40 8.60
C LYS A 7 16.21 10.74 8.50
N CYS A 8 16.38 11.47 7.40
CA CYS A 8 15.62 12.70 7.17
C CYS A 8 14.11 12.46 7.10
N ALA A 9 13.66 11.38 6.45
CA ALA A 9 12.24 11.03 6.38
C ALA A 9 11.65 10.76 7.76
N ILE A 10 12.34 9.98 8.60
CA ILE A 10 11.93 9.71 9.98
C ILE A 10 11.88 11.00 10.79
N VAL A 11 12.89 11.86 10.69
CA VAL A 11 12.94 13.14 11.42
C VAL A 11 11.89 14.14 10.93
N SER A 12 11.44 14.04 9.68
CA SER A 12 10.46 15.00 9.14
C SER A 12 9.00 14.62 9.46
N ASP A 13 8.75 13.40 9.92
CA ASP A 13 7.41 12.86 10.15
C ASP A 13 7.18 12.53 11.63
N VAL A 14 6.16 13.16 12.23
CA VAL A 14 5.89 13.06 13.68
C VAL A 14 5.52 11.63 14.11
N ASP A 15 4.86 10.86 13.26
CA ASP A 15 4.44 9.51 13.58
C ASP A 15 5.61 8.54 13.47
N LEU A 16 6.47 8.71 12.45
CA LEU A 16 7.72 7.94 12.34
C LEU A 16 8.68 8.24 13.49
N GLN A 17 8.83 9.50 13.93
CA GLN A 17 9.66 9.82 15.10
C GLN A 17 9.22 9.09 16.38
N ARG A 18 7.91 8.86 16.54
CA ARG A 18 7.35 8.21 17.74
C ARG A 18 7.45 6.69 17.71
N SER A 19 7.51 6.13 16.51
CA SER A 19 7.38 4.68 16.29
C SER A 19 8.61 4.02 15.71
N VAL A 20 9.57 4.78 15.15
CA VAL A 20 10.80 4.25 14.54
C VAL A 20 12.03 4.78 15.26
N LEU A 21 12.80 3.88 15.87
CA LEU A 21 13.98 4.19 16.67
C LEU A 21 15.14 4.72 15.82
N GLY A 22 15.26 4.28 14.57
CA GLY A 22 16.28 4.80 13.65
C GLY A 22 16.58 3.90 12.47
N VAL A 23 17.67 4.26 11.78
CA VAL A 23 18.23 3.54 10.63
C VAL A 23 19.63 3.06 10.97
N PHE A 24 19.86 1.75 10.86
CA PHE A 24 21.10 1.07 11.28
C PHE A 24 21.70 0.25 10.14
N SER A 25 23.01 0.03 10.15
CA SER A 25 23.63 -1.04 9.35
C SER A 25 23.48 -2.41 10.04
N SER A 26 23.81 -3.50 9.34
CA SER A 26 23.64 -4.86 9.87
C SER A 26 24.49 -5.13 11.11
N ASP A 27 25.68 -4.55 11.19
CA ASP A 27 26.58 -4.64 12.34
C ASP A 27 26.14 -3.75 13.50
N GLU A 28 25.68 -2.52 13.24
CA GLU A 28 25.13 -1.62 14.26
C GLU A 28 23.87 -2.19 14.91
N LEU A 29 22.96 -2.75 14.10
CA LEU A 29 21.69 -3.31 14.56
C LEU A 29 21.90 -4.41 15.61
N SER A 30 23.01 -5.15 15.53
CA SER A 30 23.32 -6.23 16.48
C SER A 30 23.41 -5.79 17.94
N GLN A 31 23.62 -4.49 18.19
CA GLN A 31 23.70 -3.90 19.53
C GLN A 31 22.42 -3.16 19.93
N VAL A 32 21.41 -3.13 19.06
CA VAL A 32 20.17 -2.40 19.30
C VAL A 32 19.18 -3.27 20.07
N HIS A 33 18.71 -2.75 21.20
CA HIS A 33 17.51 -3.27 21.85
C HIS A 33 16.29 -2.56 21.27
N LEU A 34 15.35 -3.31 20.68
CA LEU A 34 14.12 -2.76 20.11
C LEU A 34 12.95 -2.95 21.08
N PRO A 35 12.43 -1.87 21.69
CA PRO A 35 11.32 -1.98 22.62
C PRO A 35 10.02 -2.41 21.94
N PRO A 36 9.09 -3.07 22.66
CA PRO A 36 7.75 -3.35 22.16
C PRO A 36 7.01 -2.07 21.73
N GLY A 37 6.36 -2.12 20.58
CA GLY A 37 5.67 -1.00 19.94
C GLY A 37 6.56 -0.08 19.10
N MET A 38 7.83 -0.43 18.90
CA MET A 38 8.78 0.35 18.09
C MET A 38 9.32 -0.44 16.91
N GLY A 39 9.76 0.27 15.87
CA GLY A 39 10.43 -0.29 14.71
C GLY A 39 11.81 0.30 14.46
N VAL A 40 12.54 -0.33 13.55
CA VAL A 40 13.85 0.09 13.03
C VAL A 40 13.92 -0.23 11.55
N ILE A 41 14.71 0.55 10.81
CA ILE A 41 15.08 0.23 9.44
C ILE A 41 16.54 -0.20 9.45
N ALA A 42 16.84 -1.37 8.91
CA ALA A 42 18.20 -1.89 8.89
C ALA A 42 18.69 -2.13 7.47
N ASN A 43 19.94 -1.78 7.19
CA ASN A 43 20.60 -2.12 5.94
C ASN A 43 21.29 -3.48 6.04
N THR A 44 21.29 -4.27 4.96
CA THR A 44 22.02 -5.53 4.90
C THR A 44 23.54 -5.35 4.92
N ASP A 45 24.04 -4.24 4.38
CA ASP A 45 25.45 -3.89 4.41
C ASP A 45 25.88 -3.40 5.80
N VAL A 46 27.17 -3.55 6.09
CA VAL A 46 27.81 -3.00 7.30
C VAL A 46 28.02 -1.49 7.20
N ALA A 47 28.30 -0.85 8.33
CA ALA A 47 28.60 0.58 8.40
C ALA A 47 29.72 0.99 7.43
N GLY A 48 29.57 2.15 6.79
CA GLY A 48 30.54 2.69 5.84
C GLY A 48 30.39 2.21 4.39
N LEU A 49 29.53 1.22 4.12
CA LEU A 49 29.15 0.83 2.76
C LEU A 49 27.96 1.68 2.25
N PRO A 50 27.73 1.74 0.92
CA PRO A 50 26.69 2.58 0.32
C PRO A 50 25.25 2.22 0.73
N GLY A 51 25.06 1.01 1.25
CA GLY A 51 23.76 0.43 1.55
C GLY A 51 23.11 -0.11 0.28
N ARG A 52 22.81 -1.41 0.25
CA ARG A 52 22.24 -2.08 -0.94
C ARG A 52 20.78 -2.46 -0.77
N HIS A 53 20.40 -2.85 0.43
CA HIS A 53 19.06 -3.36 0.72
C HIS A 53 18.62 -2.96 2.13
N TRP A 54 17.37 -2.53 2.28
CA TRP A 54 16.82 -2.05 3.54
C TRP A 54 15.62 -2.89 3.93
N VAL A 55 15.61 -3.32 5.19
CA VAL A 55 14.57 -4.15 5.78
C VAL A 55 14.00 -3.41 6.98
N ALA A 56 12.68 -3.34 7.08
CA ALA A 56 12.02 -2.77 8.24
C ALA A 56 11.68 -3.87 9.25
N PHE A 57 11.97 -3.62 10.51
CA PHE A 57 11.65 -4.49 11.63
C PHE A 57 10.72 -3.73 12.58
N PHE A 58 9.67 -4.36 13.06
CA PHE A 58 8.77 -3.80 14.07
C PHE A 58 8.58 -4.82 15.20
N CYS A 59 8.90 -4.43 16.43
CA CYS A 59 8.60 -5.24 17.59
C CYS A 59 7.18 -4.88 18.06
N ASN A 60 6.24 -5.82 17.96
CA ASN A 60 4.88 -5.56 18.40
C ASN A 60 4.75 -5.61 19.93
N ARG A 61 3.57 -5.26 20.45
CA ARG A 61 3.32 -5.20 21.91
C ARG A 61 3.42 -6.55 22.63
N LYS A 62 3.45 -7.67 21.90
CA LYS A 62 3.65 -9.02 22.44
C LYS A 62 5.11 -9.47 22.39
N ASN A 63 6.03 -8.56 22.07
CA ASN A 63 7.46 -8.83 21.90
C ASN A 63 7.76 -9.83 20.76
N SER A 64 6.94 -9.79 19.71
CA SER A 64 7.15 -10.52 18.46
C SER A 64 7.71 -9.59 17.39
N LEU A 65 8.57 -10.11 16.52
CA LEU A 65 9.23 -9.34 15.47
C LEU A 65 8.50 -9.47 14.13
N GLU A 66 7.90 -8.39 13.67
CA GLU A 66 7.34 -8.28 12.32
C GLU A 66 8.42 -7.73 11.39
N VAL A 67 8.61 -8.38 10.25
CA VAL A 67 9.67 -8.07 9.29
C VAL A 67 9.03 -7.72 7.95
N PHE A 68 9.35 -6.54 7.45
CA PHE A 68 8.98 -6.10 6.12
C PHE A 68 10.22 -5.96 5.25
N ASP A 69 10.28 -6.79 4.22
CA ASP A 69 11.25 -6.72 3.15
C ASP A 69 10.53 -6.52 1.82
N SER A 70 10.82 -5.43 1.10
CA SER A 70 10.25 -5.19 -0.23
C SER A 70 10.70 -6.23 -1.26
N PHE A 71 11.82 -6.91 -1.03
CA PHE A 71 12.28 -8.04 -1.83
C PHE A 71 11.74 -9.38 -1.32
N GLY A 72 10.94 -9.40 -0.25
CA GLY A 72 10.30 -10.58 0.34
C GLY A 72 11.23 -11.76 0.60
N TYR A 73 12.48 -11.49 1.00
CA TYR A 73 13.37 -12.53 1.49
C TYR A 73 12.76 -13.23 2.70
N SER A 74 12.88 -14.56 2.71
CA SER A 74 12.50 -15.39 3.83
C SER A 74 13.37 -15.09 5.06
N GLU A 75 12.88 -15.50 6.24
CA GLU A 75 13.64 -15.39 7.48
C GLU A 75 15.03 -16.03 7.38
N LYS A 76 15.15 -17.15 6.66
CA LYS A 76 16.43 -17.87 6.47
C LYS A 76 17.45 -17.04 5.69
N GLU A 77 16.99 -16.28 4.69
CA GLU A 77 17.84 -15.40 3.89
C GLU A 77 18.25 -14.16 4.70
N LEU A 78 17.32 -13.58 5.47
CA LEU A 78 17.58 -12.40 6.30
C LEU A 78 18.47 -12.70 7.52
N ILE A 79 18.38 -13.90 8.08
CA ILE A 79 19.24 -14.35 9.19
C ILE A 79 20.72 -14.23 8.83
N VAL A 80 21.12 -14.38 7.56
CA VAL A 80 22.53 -14.24 7.14
C VAL A 80 23.09 -12.86 7.51
N TYR A 81 22.25 -11.81 7.47
CA TYR A 81 22.64 -10.44 7.77
C TYR A 81 22.38 -10.07 9.23
N PHE A 82 21.22 -10.46 9.77
CA PHE A 82 20.71 -9.92 11.04
C PHE A 82 20.65 -10.96 12.18
N ASN A 83 21.38 -12.06 12.04
CA ASN A 83 21.36 -13.19 12.98
C ASN A 83 21.40 -12.80 14.46
N LYS A 84 22.33 -11.92 14.85
CA LYS A 84 22.52 -11.50 16.25
C LYS A 84 21.32 -10.74 16.80
N PHE A 85 20.64 -9.99 15.95
CA PHE A 85 19.46 -9.21 16.32
C PHE A 85 18.21 -10.11 16.35
N MET A 86 17.96 -10.86 15.28
CA MET A 86 16.72 -11.66 15.11
C MET A 86 16.60 -12.78 16.15
N ARG A 87 17.71 -13.39 16.58
CA ARG A 87 17.70 -14.47 17.60
C ARG A 87 17.15 -14.05 18.98
N ASN A 88 17.03 -12.75 19.24
CA ASN A 88 16.48 -12.25 20.50
C ASN A 88 14.95 -12.37 20.56
N TYR A 89 14.29 -12.76 19.46
CA TYR A 89 12.84 -12.86 19.35
C TYR A 89 12.41 -14.30 19.11
N ALA A 90 11.46 -14.78 19.94
CA ALA A 90 10.96 -16.14 19.86
C ALA A 90 9.99 -16.37 18.69
N TYR A 91 9.35 -15.29 18.21
CA TYR A 91 8.41 -15.33 17.08
C TYR A 91 8.75 -14.20 16.11
N ILE A 92 8.92 -14.59 14.86
CA ILE A 92 9.22 -13.72 13.73
C ILE A 92 8.12 -13.94 12.68
N GLN A 93 7.69 -12.86 12.05
CA GLN A 93 6.72 -12.91 10.95
C GLN A 93 7.24 -12.02 9.81
N SER A 94 7.67 -12.62 8.71
CA SER A 94 8.10 -11.92 7.49
C SER A 94 7.03 -11.92 6.40
N ASN A 95 7.00 -10.87 5.57
CA ASN A 95 6.33 -10.94 4.28
C ASN A 95 7.17 -11.76 3.30
N GLU A 96 6.82 -13.03 3.09
CA GLU A 96 7.52 -13.86 2.11
C GLU A 96 7.15 -13.46 0.68
N LYS A 97 8.10 -13.68 -0.25
CA LYS A 97 7.91 -13.66 -1.72
C LYS A 97 6.92 -14.73 -2.18
N ASP A 98 5.69 -14.71 -1.70
CA ASP A 98 4.63 -15.48 -2.33
C ASP A 98 4.10 -14.69 -3.54
N TYR A 99 4.91 -14.66 -4.61
CA TYR A 99 4.51 -14.13 -5.93
C TYR A 99 3.38 -14.90 -6.57
N LYS A 100 2.96 -15.99 -5.94
CA LYS A 100 1.80 -16.69 -6.38
C LYS A 100 0.63 -15.98 -5.68
N VAL A 101 -0.28 -15.43 -6.48
CA VAL A 101 -1.71 -15.36 -6.10
C VAL A 101 -2.27 -16.80 -5.98
N SER A 102 -1.49 -17.79 -6.41
CA SER A 102 -1.82 -19.21 -6.38
C SER A 102 -1.90 -19.93 -5.01
N PRO A 103 -1.31 -19.52 -3.88
CA PRO A 103 -1.52 -20.16 -2.58
C PRO A 103 -2.92 -19.88 -2.08
N LEU A 104 -3.46 -18.67 -2.29
CA LEU A 104 -4.86 -18.34 -1.96
C LEU A 104 -5.84 -19.22 -2.75
N TRP A 105 -5.54 -19.46 -4.03
CA TRP A 105 -6.33 -20.34 -4.90
C TRP A 105 -6.23 -21.82 -4.48
N MET A 106 -5.03 -22.33 -4.22
CA MET A 106 -4.82 -23.72 -3.79
C MET A 106 -5.41 -23.96 -2.41
N PHE A 107 -5.31 -22.99 -1.51
CA PHE A 107 -5.94 -23.03 -0.20
C PHE A 107 -7.46 -23.13 -0.32
N TYR A 108 -8.08 -22.35 -1.22
CA TYR A 108 -9.51 -22.36 -1.47
C TYR A 108 -10.01 -23.66 -2.14
N GLN A 109 -9.32 -24.15 -3.18
CA GLN A 109 -9.69 -25.43 -3.81
C GLN A 109 -9.62 -26.62 -2.86
N ASN A 110 -8.71 -26.57 -1.90
CA ASN A 110 -8.57 -27.60 -0.88
C ASN A 110 -9.52 -27.40 0.32
N GLY A 111 -10.54 -26.53 0.20
CA GLY A 111 -11.57 -26.32 1.22
C GLY A 111 -11.11 -25.48 2.42
N GLY A 112 -9.96 -24.81 2.31
CA GLY A 112 -9.49 -23.88 3.33
C GLY A 112 -10.37 -22.64 3.37
N THR A 113 -10.98 -22.37 4.53
CA THR A 113 -11.58 -21.06 4.83
C THR A 113 -10.54 -20.22 5.54
N LEU A 114 -10.27 -19.04 4.99
CA LEU A 114 -9.44 -18.08 5.69
C LEU A 114 -10.33 -17.34 6.69
N GLN A 115 -10.05 -17.46 7.99
CA GLN A 115 -10.84 -16.74 8.99
C GLN A 115 -10.49 -15.24 8.99
N GLY A 116 -11.53 -14.40 9.08
CA GLY A 116 -11.42 -12.94 9.20
C GLY A 116 -11.36 -12.17 7.87
N HIS A 117 -11.70 -10.88 7.93
CA HIS A 117 -11.55 -9.95 6.80
C HIS A 117 -10.07 -9.68 6.53
N LYS A 118 -9.72 -9.54 5.25
CA LYS A 118 -8.32 -9.37 4.82
C LYS A 118 -8.16 -8.15 3.95
N VAL A 119 -6.96 -7.58 3.99
CA VAL A 119 -6.55 -6.55 3.05
C VAL A 119 -5.40 -7.11 2.23
N LEU A 120 -5.57 -7.16 0.90
CA LEU A 120 -4.51 -7.47 -0.05
C LEU A 120 -4.08 -6.18 -0.72
N VAL A 121 -2.79 -5.86 -0.65
CA VAL A 121 -2.20 -4.66 -1.27
C VAL A 121 -1.29 -5.10 -2.40
N LEU A 122 -1.56 -4.59 -3.60
CA LEU A 122 -0.71 -4.78 -4.79
C LEU A 122 0.03 -3.46 -5.03
N ASP A 123 1.28 -3.41 -4.61
CA ASP A 123 2.18 -2.27 -4.82
C ASP A 123 3.26 -2.61 -5.85
N ASP A 124 3.56 -1.67 -6.75
CA ASP A 124 4.51 -1.82 -7.86
C ASP A 124 4.32 -3.04 -8.79
N LEU A 125 3.17 -3.72 -8.73
CA LEU A 125 2.85 -4.89 -9.56
C LEU A 125 2.02 -4.56 -10.81
N MET A 126 2.06 -3.32 -11.30
CA MET A 126 1.15 -2.86 -12.37
C MET A 126 1.33 -3.65 -13.68
N VAL A 127 2.55 -4.00 -14.06
CA VAL A 127 2.83 -4.72 -15.33
C VAL A 127 2.52 -6.19 -15.19
N GLU A 128 2.94 -6.79 -14.08
CA GLU A 128 2.73 -8.19 -13.71
C GLU A 128 1.25 -8.51 -13.58
N SER A 129 0.49 -7.56 -13.02
CA SER A 129 -0.95 -7.68 -12.83
C SER A 129 -1.74 -7.50 -14.12
N ALA A 130 -1.17 -6.88 -15.16
CA ALA A 130 -1.94 -6.34 -16.28
C ALA A 130 -2.79 -7.39 -17.02
N ASP A 131 -2.24 -8.58 -17.21
CA ASP A 131 -2.89 -9.71 -17.89
C ASP A 131 -3.01 -10.97 -17.01
N SER A 132 -2.87 -10.83 -15.69
CA SER A 132 -3.00 -11.96 -14.76
C SER A 132 -4.43 -12.51 -14.75
N LYS A 133 -4.58 -13.79 -15.09
CA LYS A 133 -5.86 -14.51 -15.03
C LYS A 133 -6.31 -14.70 -13.59
N GLU A 134 -5.35 -14.89 -12.68
CA GLU A 134 -5.56 -15.03 -11.25
C GLU A 134 -6.17 -13.75 -10.67
N LEU A 135 -5.64 -12.59 -11.05
CA LEU A 135 -6.19 -11.30 -10.64
C LEU A 135 -7.59 -11.07 -11.20
N ILE A 136 -7.83 -11.41 -12.47
CA ILE A 136 -9.19 -11.32 -13.06
C ILE A 136 -10.18 -12.14 -12.23
N HIS A 137 -9.82 -13.38 -11.88
CA HIS A 137 -10.69 -14.25 -11.11
C HIS A 137 -10.91 -13.75 -9.67
N LEU A 138 -9.85 -13.24 -9.03
CA LEU A 138 -9.94 -12.63 -7.71
C LEU A 138 -10.91 -11.43 -7.73
N LEU A 139 -10.79 -10.56 -8.73
CA LEU A 139 -11.63 -9.37 -8.90
C LEU A 139 -13.10 -9.69 -9.17
N THR A 140 -13.39 -10.75 -9.93
CA THR A 140 -14.77 -11.08 -10.32
C THR A 140 -15.49 -11.99 -9.32
N VAL A 141 -14.75 -12.81 -8.56
CA VAL A 141 -15.32 -13.81 -7.66
C VAL A 141 -14.69 -13.72 -6.27
N GLY A 142 -13.36 -13.81 -6.20
CA GLY A 142 -12.67 -14.08 -4.93
C GLY A 142 -12.84 -13.02 -3.85
N ILE A 143 -12.91 -11.73 -4.19
CA ILE A 143 -12.99 -10.61 -3.24
C ILE A 143 -14.22 -10.71 -2.33
N HIS A 144 -15.41 -10.89 -2.93
CA HIS A 144 -16.67 -10.90 -2.20
C HIS A 144 -16.85 -12.18 -1.37
N HIS A 145 -16.48 -13.33 -1.93
CA HIS A 145 -16.65 -14.62 -1.25
C HIS A 145 -15.70 -14.80 -0.07
N ASN A 146 -14.55 -14.12 -0.07
CA ASN A 146 -13.51 -14.31 0.94
C ASN A 146 -13.33 -13.11 1.88
N SER A 147 -14.23 -12.12 1.85
CA SER A 147 -14.12 -10.91 2.67
C SER A 147 -12.74 -10.24 2.52
N ILE A 148 -12.29 -10.05 1.28
CA ILE A 148 -11.02 -9.41 0.96
C ILE A 148 -11.30 -7.99 0.49
N THR A 149 -10.61 -7.01 1.06
CA THR A 149 -10.43 -5.69 0.45
C THR A 149 -9.14 -5.72 -0.37
N LEU A 150 -9.24 -5.44 -1.68
CA LEU A 150 -8.09 -5.31 -2.55
C LEU A 150 -7.74 -3.83 -2.73
N ILE A 151 -6.50 -3.46 -2.44
CA ILE A 151 -5.94 -2.14 -2.72
C ILE A 151 -4.89 -2.33 -3.82
N GLN A 152 -5.08 -1.67 -4.96
CA GLN A 152 -4.12 -1.70 -6.06
C GLN A 152 -3.55 -0.31 -6.27
N ILE A 153 -2.23 -0.20 -6.19
CA ILE A 153 -1.49 1.05 -6.41
C ILE A 153 -1.02 1.06 -7.87
N LEU A 154 -1.40 2.09 -8.61
CA LEU A 154 -1.16 2.20 -10.04
C LEU A 154 -0.45 3.51 -10.39
N HIS A 155 0.59 3.41 -11.23
CA HIS A 155 1.25 4.58 -11.83
C HIS A 155 0.48 5.14 -13.03
N ASN A 156 -0.34 4.31 -13.69
CA ASN A 156 -1.14 4.66 -14.86
C ASN A 156 -2.55 4.08 -14.71
N LEU A 157 -3.57 4.95 -14.72
CA LEU A 157 -4.97 4.56 -14.58
C LEU A 157 -5.46 3.69 -15.74
N TYR A 158 -4.89 3.89 -16.93
CA TYR A 158 -5.27 3.19 -18.15
C TYR A 158 -4.14 2.27 -18.64
N CYS A 159 -3.46 1.60 -17.71
CA CYS A 159 -2.51 0.55 -18.07
C CYS A 159 -3.20 -0.53 -18.93
N LYS A 160 -2.54 -0.94 -20.02
CA LYS A 160 -3.13 -1.91 -20.96
C LYS A 160 -3.08 -3.30 -20.34
N GLY A 161 -4.20 -3.99 -20.34
CA GLY A 161 -4.29 -5.38 -19.94
C GLY A 161 -5.72 -5.78 -19.59
N LYS A 162 -6.06 -7.05 -19.77
CA LYS A 162 -7.43 -7.54 -19.51
C LYS A 162 -7.80 -7.42 -18.04
N ALA A 163 -6.85 -7.68 -17.15
CA ALA A 163 -7.07 -7.57 -15.71
C ALA A 163 -7.27 -6.11 -15.30
N MET A 164 -6.54 -5.16 -15.88
CA MET A 164 -6.67 -3.73 -15.56
C MET A 164 -8.05 -3.19 -15.95
N ARG A 165 -8.56 -3.58 -17.12
CA ARG A 165 -9.92 -3.18 -17.53
C ARG A 165 -10.97 -3.73 -16.56
N THR A 166 -10.87 -5.00 -16.18
CA THR A 166 -11.78 -5.62 -15.21
C THR A 166 -11.67 -4.95 -13.85
N ALA A 167 -10.45 -4.67 -13.37
CA ALA A 167 -10.19 -3.99 -12.11
C ALA A 167 -10.86 -2.62 -12.08
N SER A 168 -10.63 -1.81 -13.13
CA SER A 168 -11.21 -0.47 -13.22
C SER A 168 -12.74 -0.46 -13.24
N LEU A 169 -13.38 -1.47 -13.83
CA LEU A 169 -14.85 -1.55 -13.91
C LEU A 169 -15.50 -2.10 -12.64
N ASN A 170 -14.79 -2.90 -11.85
CA ASN A 170 -15.27 -3.47 -10.59
C ASN A 170 -14.77 -2.67 -9.36
N CYS A 171 -14.04 -1.58 -9.59
CA CYS A 171 -13.49 -0.76 -8.53
C CYS A 171 -14.59 0.04 -7.82
N HIS A 172 -14.69 -0.08 -6.50
CA HIS A 172 -15.59 0.74 -5.69
C HIS A 172 -15.02 2.10 -5.34
N TYR A 173 -13.70 2.25 -5.26
CA TYR A 173 -13.07 3.48 -4.79
C TYR A 173 -11.84 3.83 -5.62
N PHE A 174 -11.82 5.04 -6.17
CA PHE A 174 -10.58 5.63 -6.67
C PHE A 174 -10.04 6.63 -5.65
N VAL A 175 -8.74 6.55 -5.37
CA VAL A 175 -8.00 7.54 -4.58
C VAL A 175 -6.98 8.19 -5.50
N LEU A 176 -7.26 9.41 -5.95
CA LEU A 176 -6.46 10.10 -6.95
C LEU A 176 -5.59 11.19 -6.32
N PHE A 177 -4.28 10.99 -6.38
CA PHE A 177 -3.30 12.01 -6.01
C PHE A 177 -3.03 12.99 -7.15
N ARG A 178 -2.34 14.08 -6.83
CA ARG A 178 -1.94 15.10 -7.81
C ARG A 178 -1.00 14.50 -8.87
N ASN A 179 -1.36 14.61 -10.14
CA ASN A 179 -0.54 14.16 -11.25
C ASN A 179 -0.31 15.28 -12.27
N TYR A 180 0.86 15.89 -12.31
CA TYR A 180 1.16 16.97 -13.28
C TYR A 180 1.45 16.48 -14.70
N ARG A 181 1.80 15.20 -14.86
CA ARG A 181 2.29 14.66 -16.12
C ARG A 181 1.16 14.42 -17.11
N ASP A 182 0.09 13.78 -16.67
CA ASP A 182 -0.95 13.27 -17.56
C ASP A 182 -2.37 13.61 -17.05
N GLN A 183 -2.75 14.86 -17.28
CA GLN A 183 -4.08 15.37 -16.97
C GLN A 183 -5.18 14.75 -17.86
N LEU A 184 -4.82 14.15 -18.99
CA LEU A 184 -5.79 13.55 -19.90
C LEU A 184 -6.44 12.31 -19.28
N GLN A 185 -5.71 11.55 -18.47
CA GLN A 185 -6.28 10.42 -17.74
C GLN A 185 -7.39 10.87 -16.78
N ILE A 186 -7.13 11.94 -16.03
CA ILE A 186 -8.10 12.52 -15.10
C ILE A 186 -9.34 13.05 -15.84
N GLN A 187 -9.14 13.72 -16.98
CA GLN A 187 -10.25 14.20 -17.82
C GLN A 187 -11.08 13.05 -18.39
N THR A 188 -10.44 11.97 -18.83
CA THR A 188 -11.12 10.79 -19.38
C THR A 188 -11.95 10.11 -18.30
N LEU A 189 -11.38 9.93 -17.10
CA LEU A 189 -12.10 9.34 -15.97
C LEU A 189 -13.29 10.21 -15.56
N GLY A 190 -13.10 11.53 -15.48
CA GLY A 190 -14.16 12.46 -15.16
C GLY A 190 -15.33 12.40 -16.15
N ARG A 191 -15.06 12.23 -17.45
CA ARG A 191 -16.10 12.04 -18.47
C ARG A 191 -16.82 10.70 -18.34
N GLN A 192 -16.12 9.65 -17.91
CA GLN A 192 -16.68 8.32 -17.71
C GLN A 192 -17.62 8.28 -16.49
N ILE A 193 -17.21 8.89 -15.37
CA ILE A 193 -17.98 8.89 -14.11
C ILE A 193 -19.09 9.94 -14.13
N PHE A 194 -18.82 11.12 -14.70
CA PHE A 194 -19.78 12.24 -14.80
C PHE A 194 -20.03 12.65 -16.26
N PRO A 195 -20.73 11.83 -17.07
CA PRO A 195 -21.09 12.20 -18.44
C PRO A 195 -21.84 13.53 -18.49
N GLY A 196 -21.41 14.45 -19.36
CA GLY A 196 -21.96 15.80 -19.46
C GLY A 196 -21.55 16.78 -18.34
N GLN A 197 -21.00 16.28 -17.23
CA GLN A 197 -20.65 17.08 -16.04
C GLN A 197 -19.15 16.98 -15.67
N SER A 198 -18.28 16.59 -16.61
CA SER A 198 -16.83 16.42 -16.34
C SER A 198 -16.13 17.66 -15.76
N LYS A 199 -16.65 18.88 -15.99
CA LYS A 199 -16.11 20.10 -15.38
C LYS A 199 -16.22 20.08 -13.85
N TYR A 200 -17.33 19.60 -13.31
CA TYR A 200 -17.55 19.45 -11.87
C TYR A 200 -16.51 18.52 -11.26
N PHE A 201 -16.30 17.35 -11.86
CA PHE A 201 -15.27 16.40 -11.44
C PHE A 201 -13.86 17.01 -11.45
N LEU A 202 -13.50 17.71 -12.53
CA LEU A 202 -12.18 18.32 -12.68
C LEU A 202 -11.94 19.46 -11.67
N ASP A 203 -12.98 20.22 -11.33
CA ASP A 203 -12.91 21.25 -10.30
C ASP A 203 -12.71 20.64 -8.91
N ALA A 204 -13.47 19.59 -8.56
CA ALA A 204 -13.28 18.84 -7.32
C ALA A 204 -11.85 18.28 -7.20
N TYR A 205 -11.33 17.66 -8.27
CA TYR A 205 -9.96 17.16 -8.32
C TYR A 205 -8.92 18.25 -8.08
N LYS A 206 -9.05 19.40 -8.77
CA LYS A 206 -8.14 20.55 -8.60
C LYS A 206 -8.17 21.10 -7.18
N LYS A 207 -9.36 21.23 -6.59
CA LYS A 207 -9.53 21.72 -5.21
C LYS A 207 -8.92 20.74 -4.22
N ALA A 208 -9.22 19.45 -4.32
CA ALA A 208 -8.70 18.42 -3.42
C ALA A 208 -7.17 18.36 -3.46
N THR A 209 -6.61 18.28 -4.66
CA THR A 209 -5.16 18.11 -4.89
C THR A 209 -4.36 19.43 -4.87
N SER A 210 -5.01 20.57 -4.63
CA SER A 210 -4.32 21.84 -4.40
C SER A 210 -3.47 21.81 -3.13
N VAL A 211 -3.90 21.01 -2.14
CA VAL A 211 -3.16 20.77 -0.91
C VAL A 211 -2.22 19.57 -1.09
N ALA A 212 -0.98 19.72 -0.60
CA ALA A 212 0.03 18.67 -0.68
C ALA A 212 -0.47 17.37 -0.01
N TYR A 213 -0.20 16.23 -0.66
CA TYR A 213 -0.54 14.88 -0.20
C TYR A 213 -2.03 14.57 -0.04
N ARG A 214 -2.92 15.49 -0.42
CA ARG A 214 -4.36 15.30 -0.31
C ARG A 214 -4.95 14.69 -1.59
N PRO A 215 -5.64 13.54 -1.53
CA PRO A 215 -6.24 12.93 -2.70
C PRO A 215 -7.68 13.41 -2.93
N LEU A 216 -8.17 13.27 -4.16
CA LEU A 216 -9.60 13.16 -4.39
C LEU A 216 -10.01 11.70 -4.19
N ILE A 217 -10.97 11.45 -3.31
CA ILE A 217 -11.59 10.15 -3.10
C ILE A 217 -12.89 10.12 -3.90
N ILE A 218 -13.07 9.07 -4.69
CA ILE A 218 -14.24 8.87 -5.54
C ILE A 218 -14.91 7.58 -5.11
N ASP A 219 -16.14 7.67 -4.63
CA ASP A 219 -16.97 6.51 -4.30
C ASP A 219 -17.80 6.10 -5.53
N LEU A 220 -17.67 4.85 -5.95
CA LEU A 220 -18.41 4.24 -7.06
C LEU A 220 -19.32 3.10 -6.60
N ASN A 221 -19.46 2.90 -5.29
CA ASN A 221 -20.35 1.90 -4.73
C ASN A 221 -21.81 2.23 -5.10
N PRO A 222 -22.57 1.30 -5.70
CA PRO A 222 -23.95 1.54 -6.11
C PRO A 222 -24.90 1.84 -4.94
N HIS A 223 -24.49 1.56 -3.71
CA HIS A 223 -25.29 1.80 -2.51
C HIS A 223 -24.95 3.13 -1.81
N THR A 224 -23.92 3.84 -2.25
CA THR A 224 -23.57 5.15 -1.68
C THR A 224 -24.48 6.24 -2.23
N ASP A 225 -24.93 7.14 -1.35
CA ASP A 225 -25.62 8.36 -1.76
C ASP A 225 -24.68 9.23 -2.62
N LYS A 226 -25.14 9.57 -3.83
CA LYS A 226 -24.39 10.37 -4.81
C LYS A 226 -23.90 11.70 -4.26
N THR A 227 -24.51 12.22 -3.21
CA THR A 227 -24.07 13.43 -2.51
C THR A 227 -22.63 13.29 -1.99
N TYR A 228 -22.22 12.09 -1.58
CA TYR A 228 -20.90 11.80 -1.01
C TYR A 228 -19.92 11.20 -2.03
N GLN A 229 -20.24 11.28 -3.33
CA GLN A 229 -19.49 10.59 -4.37
C GLN A 229 -18.07 11.13 -4.54
N LEU A 230 -17.87 12.43 -4.35
CA LEU A 230 -16.57 13.09 -4.44
C LEU A 230 -16.23 13.69 -3.09
N THR A 231 -15.20 13.14 -2.45
CA THR A 231 -14.74 13.61 -1.13
C THR A 231 -13.23 13.81 -1.10
N THR A 232 -12.75 14.50 -0.07
CA THR A 232 -11.33 14.51 0.24
C THR A 232 -11.11 14.47 1.74
N ASP A 233 -10.00 13.87 2.14
CA ASP A 233 -9.59 13.78 3.52
C ASP A 233 -9.15 15.16 4.05
N ARG A 234 -9.48 15.43 5.32
CA ARG A 234 -8.95 16.58 6.08
C ARG A 234 -7.87 16.17 7.10
N GLY A 235 -7.60 14.88 7.24
CA GLY A 235 -6.70 14.30 8.22
C GLY A 235 -7.46 13.41 9.21
N VAL A 236 -6.68 12.60 9.95
CA VAL A 236 -7.22 11.59 10.87
C VAL A 236 -8.22 12.19 11.85
N GLY A 237 -9.43 11.59 11.89
CA GLY A 237 -10.50 11.97 12.83
C GLY A 237 -11.34 13.18 12.41
N GLN A 238 -11.09 13.78 11.25
CA GLN A 238 -11.89 14.90 10.75
C GLN A 238 -12.97 14.44 9.77
N THR A 239 -14.08 15.16 9.73
CA THR A 239 -15.13 14.93 8.73
C THR A 239 -14.58 15.25 7.33
N PRO A 240 -14.73 14.34 6.35
CA PRO A 240 -14.29 14.58 4.98
C PRO A 240 -14.96 15.82 4.38
N ILE A 241 -14.26 16.49 3.46
CA ILE A 241 -14.88 17.51 2.60
C ILE A 241 -15.69 16.77 1.56
N VAL A 242 -16.94 17.18 1.38
CA VAL A 242 -17.80 16.72 0.29
C VAL A 242 -17.82 17.80 -0.79
N TYR A 243 -17.61 17.40 -2.04
CA TYR A 243 -17.79 18.28 -3.19
C TYR A 243 -19.22 18.12 -3.72
N HIS A 244 -19.84 19.25 -4.07
CA HIS A 244 -21.18 19.31 -4.63
C HIS A 244 -21.14 19.96 -6.01
N SER A 245 -22.01 19.50 -6.92
CA SER A 245 -22.17 20.14 -8.21
C SER A 245 -22.74 21.54 -8.01
N THR A 246 -22.12 22.54 -8.64
CA THR A 246 -22.75 23.84 -8.83
C THR A 246 -23.56 23.71 -10.11
N GLU A 247 -24.88 23.55 -9.99
CA GLU A 247 -25.80 23.60 -11.14
C GLU A 247 -25.60 24.87 -11.99
#